data_AF-A0A644WML6-F1
#
_entry.id   AF-A0A644WML6-F1
#
_cell.length_a   1.000
_cell.length_b   1.000
_cell.length_c   1.000
_cell.angle_alpha   90.00
_cell.angle_beta   90.00
_cell.angle_gamma   90.00
#
_symmetry.space_group_name_H-M   'P 1'
#
loop_
_entity.id
_entity.type
_entity.pdbx_description
1 polymer ?
#
loop_
_entity_poly.entity_id
_entity_poly.type
_entity_poly.pdbx_seq_one_letter_code
_entity_poly.pdbx_strand_id
1 'polypeptide(L)'
;MKAYQKNLPLIYCHIPKMGGTSIRDIFTKAFGQNLFPHYNGQLVSSGVLISRRPGLFVWSELEKLAKIKPVCIYGHFRRTEKTDTDTFYPEATQFATVLRNPAETTLSSYFYTLRKIDEGVPLPMRFKSVNEWLENVNSQIFNHMPAAARTDPRDFIRTKLVMAATLEKMAGLNRFMTENFSIKTQVPRLNESDRGETVDPQVLKRWISRNEGEMEFYTLVREEEARHTG
;
A
#
# COMPACT_ATOMS: atom_id res chain seq x y z
N MET A 1 -5.50 6.33 15.50
CA MET A 1 -4.15 6.34 14.87
C MET A 1 -3.25 7.27 15.66
N LYS A 2 -1.93 7.08 15.59
CA LYS A 2 -0.98 8.03 16.19
C LYS A 2 -0.74 9.23 15.27
N ALA A 3 -0.34 10.37 15.84
CA ALA A 3 0.04 11.55 15.06
C ALA A 3 1.35 11.32 14.28
N TYR A 4 1.46 11.94 13.11
CA TYR A 4 2.68 11.93 12.32
C TYR A 4 3.77 12.82 12.92
N GLN A 5 4.97 12.27 13.05
CA GLN A 5 6.16 12.95 13.52
C GLN A 5 7.09 13.18 12.34
N LYS A 6 7.23 14.45 11.93
CA LYS A 6 8.06 14.87 10.78
C LYS A 6 9.54 14.58 10.95
N ASN A 7 10.00 14.47 12.20
CA ASN A 7 11.39 14.21 12.58
C ASN A 7 11.73 12.70 12.65
N LEU A 8 10.87 11.85 12.11
CA LEU A 8 11.06 10.40 12.00
C LEU A 8 10.71 9.96 10.57
N PRO A 9 11.42 8.97 9.99
CA PRO A 9 11.08 8.43 8.68
C PRO A 9 9.65 7.86 8.66
N LEU A 10 8.97 8.03 7.53
CA LEU A 10 7.67 7.40 7.24
C LEU A 10 7.85 6.25 6.26
N ILE A 11 7.29 5.08 6.57
CA ILE A 11 7.16 4.00 5.59
C ILE A 11 5.78 4.06 4.94
N TYR A 12 5.72 4.31 3.63
CA TYR A 12 4.50 4.13 2.87
C TYR A 12 4.47 2.72 2.25
N CYS A 13 3.60 1.86 2.78
CA CYS A 13 3.35 0.52 2.29
C CYS A 13 2.48 0.58 1.03
N HIS A 14 3.13 0.61 -0.13
CA HIS A 14 2.45 0.60 -1.41
C HIS A 14 2.02 -0.82 -1.79
N ILE A 15 0.72 -0.99 -2.03
CA ILE A 15 0.10 -2.26 -2.42
C ILE A 15 -0.35 -2.14 -3.88
N PRO A 16 0.03 -3.08 -4.78
CA PRO A 16 -0.37 -3.03 -6.17
C PRO A 16 -1.89 -2.90 -6.35
N LYS A 17 -2.29 -2.16 -7.39
CA LYS A 17 -3.71 -1.94 -7.77
C LYS A 17 -4.56 -1.15 -6.77
N MET A 18 -3.92 -0.43 -5.84
CA MET A 18 -4.58 0.46 -4.88
C MET A 18 -4.30 1.95 -5.15
N GLY A 19 -4.26 2.36 -6.43
CA GLY A 19 -4.05 3.77 -6.80
C GLY A 19 -2.60 4.27 -6.71
N GLY A 20 -1.64 3.33 -6.69
CA GLY A 20 -0.20 3.58 -6.53
C GLY A 20 0.39 4.78 -7.24
N THR A 21 0.21 4.85 -8.57
CA THR A 21 0.78 5.93 -9.39
C THR A 21 0.32 7.31 -8.92
N SER A 22 -1.00 7.50 -8.80
CA SER A 22 -1.59 8.77 -8.37
C SER A 22 -1.16 9.15 -6.96
N ILE A 23 -1.05 8.16 -6.06
CA ILE A 23 -0.62 8.41 -4.67
C ILE A 23 0.87 8.75 -4.62
N ARG A 24 1.70 8.10 -5.43
CA ARG A 24 3.13 8.40 -5.51
C ARG A 24 3.35 9.85 -5.95
N ASP A 25 2.57 10.36 -6.89
CA ASP A 25 2.69 11.76 -7.32
C ASP A 25 2.38 12.74 -6.18
N ILE A 26 1.39 12.43 -5.35
CA ILE A 26 1.05 13.22 -4.16
C ILE A 26 2.20 13.19 -3.16
N PHE A 27 2.73 12.01 -2.85
CA PHE A 27 3.87 11.85 -1.94
C PHE A 27 5.13 12.52 -2.50
N THR A 28 5.32 12.54 -3.82
CA THR A 28 6.42 13.25 -4.47
C THR A 28 6.31 14.76 -4.26
N LYS A 29 5.10 15.34 -4.31
CA LYS A 29 4.87 16.75 -3.96
C LYS A 29 5.15 17.05 -2.49
N ALA A 30 4.81 16.12 -1.59
CA ALA A 30 4.97 16.30 -0.14
C ALA A 30 6.43 16.17 0.34
N PHE A 31 7.16 15.17 -0.18
CA PHE A 31 8.50 14.82 0.31
C PHE A 31 9.63 15.25 -0.65
N GLY A 32 9.32 15.56 -1.92
CA GLY A 32 10.31 15.96 -2.92
C GLY A 32 11.44 14.94 -3.06
N GLN A 33 12.68 15.42 -2.96
CA GLN A 33 13.89 14.58 -3.04
C GLN A 33 14.04 13.62 -1.84
N ASN A 34 13.30 13.83 -0.75
CA ASN A 34 13.30 12.95 0.42
C ASN A 34 12.23 11.84 0.34
N LEU A 35 11.63 11.67 -0.83
CA LEU A 35 10.90 10.45 -1.17
C LEU A 35 11.91 9.43 -1.72
N PHE A 36 12.06 8.31 -1.01
CA PHE A 36 12.96 7.22 -1.38
C PHE A 36 12.16 6.02 -1.86
N PRO A 37 12.04 5.81 -3.19
CA PRO A 37 11.49 4.59 -3.75
C PRO A 37 12.20 3.33 -3.24
N HIS A 38 11.44 2.40 -2.72
CA HIS A 38 11.89 1.06 -2.36
C HIS A 38 11.16 0.01 -3.21
N TYR A 39 11.86 -0.59 -4.17
CA TYR A 39 11.28 -1.65 -5.01
C TYR A 39 12.28 -2.78 -5.21
N ASN A 40 11.80 -4.03 -5.10
CA ASN A 40 12.63 -5.24 -5.28
C ASN A 40 13.88 -5.26 -4.38
N GLY A 41 13.75 -4.79 -3.14
CA GLY A 41 14.87 -4.71 -2.19
C GLY A 41 15.86 -3.59 -2.48
N GLN A 42 15.60 -2.71 -3.44
CA GLN A 42 16.47 -1.61 -3.81
C GLN A 42 15.88 -0.28 -3.33
N LEU A 43 16.71 0.50 -2.63
CA LEU A 43 16.39 1.87 -2.26
C LEU A 43 17.02 2.83 -3.26
N VAL A 44 16.24 3.78 -3.76
CA VAL A 44 16.65 4.75 -4.78
C VAL A 44 16.37 6.16 -4.29
N SER A 45 17.19 7.13 -4.71
CA SER A 45 16.92 8.57 -4.57
C SER A 45 17.23 9.26 -5.90
N SER A 46 16.30 10.07 -6.41
CA SER A 46 16.48 10.82 -7.66
C SER A 46 16.98 9.96 -8.85
N GLY A 47 16.53 8.70 -8.93
CA GLY A 47 16.95 7.74 -9.97
C GLY A 47 18.28 7.04 -9.71
N VAL A 48 18.99 7.39 -8.63
CA VAL A 48 20.26 6.77 -8.23
C VAL A 48 20.03 5.69 -7.19
N LEU A 49 20.58 4.50 -7.43
CA LEU A 49 20.57 3.40 -6.47
C LEU A 49 21.39 3.78 -5.24
N ILE A 50 20.74 3.82 -4.08
CA ILE A 50 21.37 4.09 -2.79
C ILE A 50 21.86 2.79 -2.16
N SER A 51 21.01 1.75 -2.18
CA SER A 51 21.37 0.46 -1.58
C SER A 51 20.60 -0.70 -2.20
N ARG A 52 21.27 -1.84 -2.34
CA ARG A 52 20.65 -3.15 -2.56
C ARG A 52 20.59 -3.81 -1.19
N ARG A 53 19.39 -3.91 -0.60
CA ARG A 53 19.11 -4.29 0.79
C ARG A 53 19.46 -3.20 1.80
N PRO A 54 18.64 -2.14 1.87
CA PRO A 54 18.79 -1.14 2.93
C PRO A 54 18.56 -1.82 4.28
N GLY A 55 19.57 -1.83 5.15
CA GLY A 55 19.45 -2.33 6.52
C GLY A 55 19.60 -1.19 7.53
N LEU A 56 19.97 -1.56 8.76
CA LEU A 56 20.06 -0.65 9.91
C LEU A 56 20.93 0.60 9.66
N PHE A 57 22.04 0.45 8.92
CA PHE A 57 22.91 1.58 8.57
C PHE A 57 22.17 2.64 7.74
N VAL A 58 21.47 2.21 6.68
CA VAL A 58 20.70 3.13 5.84
C VAL A 58 19.54 3.74 6.64
N TRP A 59 18.91 2.96 7.51
CA TRP A 59 17.87 3.49 8.40
C TRP A 59 18.39 4.63 9.29
N SER A 60 19.53 4.45 9.95
CA SER A 60 20.14 5.48 10.80
C SER A 60 20.43 6.78 10.05
N GLU A 61 20.92 6.69 8.80
CA GLU A 61 21.15 7.87 7.97
C GLU A 61 19.83 8.58 7.59
N LEU A 62 18.77 7.82 7.30
CA LEU A 62 17.44 8.38 7.04
C LEU A 62 16.84 9.03 8.29
N GLU A 63 17.08 8.49 9.49
CA GLU A 63 16.64 9.11 10.74
C GLU A 63 17.34 10.44 11.01
N LYS A 64 18.65 10.53 10.77
CA LYS A 64 19.40 11.78 10.85
C LYS A 64 18.84 12.81 9.88
N LEU A 65 18.60 12.41 8.63
CA LEU A 65 18.00 13.27 7.61
C LEU A 65 16.59 13.73 8.02
N ALA A 66 15.78 12.83 8.61
CA ALA A 66 14.44 13.14 9.08
C ALA A 66 14.42 14.28 10.11
N LYS A 67 15.48 14.45 10.92
CA LYS A 67 15.58 15.57 11.87
C LYS A 67 15.64 16.95 11.21
N ILE A 68 16.03 17.01 9.93
CA ILE A 68 16.18 18.25 9.17
C ILE A 68 14.97 18.46 8.26
N LYS A 69 14.52 17.40 7.57
CA LYS A 69 13.39 17.45 6.63
C LYS A 69 12.61 16.14 6.66
N PRO A 70 11.28 16.16 6.45
CA PRO A 70 10.48 14.94 6.35
C PRO A 70 11.05 13.94 5.34
N VAL A 71 11.12 12.67 5.73
CA VAL A 71 11.59 11.55 4.91
C VAL A 71 10.48 10.53 4.74
N CYS A 72 10.29 10.02 3.51
CA CYS A 72 9.38 8.92 3.24
C CYS A 72 10.06 7.83 2.40
N ILE A 73 9.97 6.59 2.87
CA ILE A 73 10.32 5.39 2.11
C ILE A 73 9.04 4.87 1.48
N TYR A 74 8.94 4.92 0.16
CA TYR A 74 7.73 4.56 -0.59
C TYR A 74 7.98 3.26 -1.36
N GLY A 75 7.29 2.17 -1.03
CA GLY A 75 7.70 0.91 -1.64
C GLY A 75 6.78 -0.28 -1.58
N HIS A 76 7.12 -1.26 -2.41
CA HIS A 76 6.57 -2.61 -2.38
C HIS A 76 7.42 -3.49 -1.47
N PHE A 77 6.95 -3.74 -0.26
CA PHE A 77 7.63 -4.64 0.69
C PHE A 77 7.04 -6.03 0.56
N ARG A 78 7.53 -6.85 -0.37
CA ARG A 78 6.98 -8.20 -0.56
C ARG A 78 7.40 -9.09 0.60
N ARG A 79 6.44 -9.81 1.18
CA ARG A 79 6.71 -10.86 2.16
C ARG A 79 7.44 -12.03 1.50
N THR A 80 8.76 -11.94 1.55
CA THR A 80 9.73 -13.01 1.33
C THR A 80 10.81 -12.82 2.38
N GLU A 81 11.60 -13.85 2.67
CA GLU A 81 12.67 -13.82 3.69
C GLU A 81 13.67 -12.64 3.54
N LYS A 82 13.69 -11.98 2.39
CA LYS A 82 14.72 -10.96 2.05
C LYS A 82 14.15 -9.61 1.63
N THR A 83 12.83 -9.44 1.61
CA THR A 83 12.22 -8.22 1.04
C THR A 83 11.03 -7.63 1.81
N ASP A 84 10.78 -8.11 3.03
CA ASP A 84 9.72 -7.54 3.86
C ASP A 84 10.20 -6.28 4.59
N THR A 85 9.23 -5.53 5.13
CA THR A 85 9.51 -4.27 5.80
C THR A 85 10.29 -4.46 7.10
N ASP A 86 9.95 -5.50 7.86
CA ASP A 86 10.52 -5.75 9.19
C ASP A 86 12.00 -6.18 9.09
N THR A 87 12.41 -6.81 7.98
CA THR A 87 13.80 -7.16 7.69
C THR A 87 14.63 -5.93 7.34
N PHE A 88 14.10 -5.01 6.54
CA PHE A 88 14.85 -3.82 6.11
C PHE A 88 14.83 -2.70 7.14
N TYR A 89 13.71 -2.54 7.83
CA TYR A 89 13.44 -1.40 8.70
C TYR A 89 12.80 -1.88 10.03
N PRO A 90 13.50 -2.71 10.83
CA PRO A 90 12.96 -3.27 12.06
C PRO A 90 12.55 -2.20 13.09
N GLU A 91 13.18 -1.03 13.04
CA GLU A 91 12.95 0.09 13.97
C GLU A 91 11.84 1.05 13.49
N ALA A 92 11.18 0.77 12.38
CA ALA A 92 10.14 1.64 11.86
C ALA A 92 8.92 1.70 12.79
N THR A 93 8.53 2.93 13.16
CA THR A 93 7.40 3.20 14.06
C THR A 93 6.29 4.04 13.43
N GLN A 94 6.41 4.40 12.14
CA GLN A 94 5.44 5.20 11.42
C GLN A 94 5.16 4.62 10.05
N PHE A 95 3.90 4.25 9.83
CA PHE A 95 3.44 3.65 8.60
C PHE A 95 2.29 4.44 8.00
N ALA A 96 2.22 4.43 6.69
CA ALA A 96 1.11 4.93 5.91
C ALA A 96 0.72 3.93 4.83
N THR A 97 -0.57 3.85 4.53
CA THR A 97 -1.06 3.04 3.41
C THR A 97 -2.40 3.56 2.89
N VAL A 98 -2.71 3.25 1.65
CA VAL A 98 -4.05 3.37 1.09
C VAL A 98 -4.50 1.98 0.71
N LEU A 99 -5.65 1.58 1.23
CA LEU A 99 -6.26 0.31 0.91
C LEU A 99 -7.37 0.50 -0.13
N ARG A 100 -7.75 -0.58 -0.77
CA ARG A 100 -9.00 -0.72 -1.54
C ARG A 100 -9.68 -1.98 -1.03
N ASN A 101 -10.99 -2.12 -1.23
CA ASN A 101 -11.67 -3.37 -0.98
C ASN A 101 -10.83 -4.57 -1.51
N PRO A 102 -10.51 -5.57 -0.67
CA PRO A 102 -9.58 -6.65 -1.03
C PRO A 102 -10.05 -7.48 -2.24
N ALA A 103 -11.35 -7.77 -2.32
CA ALA A 103 -11.93 -8.52 -3.45
C ALA A 103 -11.83 -7.70 -4.73
N GLU A 104 -12.19 -6.42 -4.67
CA GLU A 104 -12.09 -5.48 -5.79
C GLU A 104 -10.66 -5.30 -6.31
N THR A 105 -9.67 -5.32 -5.40
CA THR A 105 -8.25 -5.28 -5.75
C THR A 105 -7.82 -6.55 -6.48
N THR A 106 -8.32 -7.71 -6.04
CA THR A 106 -8.04 -9.01 -6.66
C THR A 106 -8.65 -9.08 -8.07
N LEU A 107 -9.90 -8.63 -8.22
CA LEU A 107 -10.56 -8.50 -9.52
C LEU A 107 -9.82 -7.52 -10.44
N SER A 108 -9.44 -6.35 -9.93
CA SER A 108 -8.67 -5.38 -10.71
C SER A 108 -7.32 -5.92 -11.19
N SER A 109 -6.70 -6.82 -10.41
CA SER A 109 -5.46 -7.49 -10.80
C SER A 109 -5.67 -8.48 -11.94
N TYR A 110 -6.78 -9.23 -11.91
CA TYR A 110 -7.17 -10.15 -12.97
C TYR A 110 -7.36 -9.42 -14.31
N PHE A 111 -8.29 -8.45 -14.36
CA PHE A 111 -8.59 -7.72 -15.61
C PHE A 111 -7.40 -6.89 -16.11
N TYR A 112 -6.56 -6.39 -15.21
CA TYR A 112 -5.30 -5.74 -15.61
C TYR A 112 -4.34 -6.72 -16.30
N THR A 113 -4.28 -7.96 -15.83
CA THR A 113 -3.40 -8.99 -16.41
C THR A 113 -3.90 -9.38 -17.80
N LEU A 114 -5.21 -9.62 -17.95
CA LEU A 114 -5.83 -9.85 -19.26
C LEU A 114 -5.52 -8.73 -20.25
N ARG A 115 -5.80 -7.48 -19.86
CA ARG A 115 -5.50 -6.32 -20.73
C ARG A 115 -4.03 -6.25 -21.14
N LYS A 116 -3.10 -6.55 -20.21
CA LYS A 116 -1.67 -6.55 -20.53
C LYS A 116 -1.28 -7.64 -21.52
N ILE A 117 -1.95 -8.79 -21.47
CA ILE A 117 -1.76 -9.88 -22.44
C ILE A 117 -2.30 -9.46 -23.81
N ASP A 118 -3.48 -8.85 -23.85
CA ASP A 118 -4.05 -8.31 -25.10
C ASP A 118 -3.17 -7.21 -25.71
N GLU A 119 -2.51 -6.40 -24.87
CA GLU A 119 -1.47 -5.42 -25.26
C GLU A 119 -0.13 -6.08 -25.69
N GLY A 120 -0.03 -7.41 -25.71
CA GLY A 120 1.15 -8.16 -26.16
C GLY A 120 2.24 -8.37 -25.10
N VAL A 121 1.97 -8.08 -23.83
CA VAL A 121 2.92 -8.36 -22.73
C VAL A 121 2.87 -9.86 -22.40
N PRO A 122 4.00 -10.59 -22.43
CA PRO A 122 4.02 -12.03 -22.19
C PRO A 122 3.89 -12.35 -20.70
N LEU A 123 2.68 -12.19 -20.15
CA LEU A 123 2.35 -12.54 -18.78
C LEU A 123 1.72 -13.95 -18.73
N PRO A 124 2.11 -14.80 -17.76
CA PRO A 124 1.50 -16.11 -17.62
C PRO A 124 0.07 -15.98 -17.03
N MET A 125 -0.97 -16.09 -17.85
CA MET A 125 -2.35 -16.26 -17.37
C MET A 125 -2.64 -17.74 -17.21
N ARG A 126 -2.63 -18.21 -15.97
CA ARG A 126 -2.86 -19.62 -15.64
C ARG A 126 -4.34 -19.99 -15.51
N PHE A 127 -5.22 -19.00 -15.45
CA PHE A 127 -6.62 -19.18 -15.12
C PHE A 127 -7.49 -18.74 -16.30
N LYS A 128 -8.51 -19.54 -16.61
CA LYS A 128 -9.38 -19.39 -17.78
C LYS A 128 -10.56 -18.46 -17.53
N SER A 129 -10.82 -18.08 -16.27
CA SER A 129 -11.91 -17.18 -15.90
C SER A 129 -11.61 -16.43 -14.59
N VAL A 130 -12.37 -15.37 -14.34
CA VAL A 130 -12.35 -14.62 -13.08
C VAL A 130 -12.73 -15.50 -11.88
N ASN A 131 -13.61 -16.48 -12.07
CA ASN A 131 -14.02 -17.40 -11.02
C ASN A 131 -12.88 -18.35 -10.65
N GLU A 132 -12.20 -18.94 -11.64
CA GLU A 132 -11.02 -19.77 -11.41
C GLU A 132 -9.88 -18.96 -10.77
N TRP A 133 -9.71 -17.68 -11.15
CA TRP A 133 -8.76 -16.78 -10.50
C TRP A 133 -9.08 -16.61 -9.01
N LEU A 134 -10.32 -16.29 -8.65
CA LEU A 134 -10.73 -16.15 -7.25
C LEU A 134 -10.56 -17.47 -6.48
N GLU A 135 -10.86 -18.61 -7.08
CA GLU A 135 -10.65 -19.90 -6.41
C GLU A 135 -9.18 -20.19 -6.10
N ASN A 136 -8.23 -19.56 -6.78
CA ASN A 136 -6.81 -19.88 -6.65
C ASN A 136 -5.92 -18.75 -6.11
N VAL A 137 -6.41 -17.51 -6.09
CA VAL A 137 -5.63 -16.33 -5.67
C VAL A 137 -6.21 -15.74 -4.39
N ASN A 138 -5.36 -15.51 -3.39
CA ASN A 138 -5.72 -14.76 -2.18
C ASN A 138 -5.39 -13.27 -2.36
N SER A 139 -5.91 -12.43 -1.47
CA SER A 139 -5.52 -11.02 -1.47
C SER A 139 -4.04 -10.86 -1.06
N GLN A 140 -3.51 -9.69 -1.42
CA GLN A 140 -2.09 -9.38 -1.34
C GLN A 140 -1.77 -8.33 -0.27
N ILE A 141 -2.75 -7.87 0.49
CA ILE A 141 -2.57 -6.77 1.45
C ILE A 141 -1.48 -7.11 2.46
N PHE A 142 -1.63 -8.24 3.16
CA PHE A 142 -0.67 -8.69 4.16
C PHE A 142 0.65 -9.20 3.56
N ASN A 143 0.74 -9.38 2.25
CA ASN A 143 2.02 -9.60 1.58
C ASN A 143 2.84 -8.31 1.45
N HIS A 144 2.22 -7.14 1.68
CA HIS A 144 2.83 -5.82 1.53
C HIS A 144 2.86 -4.99 2.81
N MET A 145 2.24 -5.51 3.89
CA MET A 145 2.18 -4.87 5.19
C MET A 145 3.17 -5.53 6.17
N PRO A 146 3.69 -4.79 7.16
CA PRO A 146 4.52 -5.36 8.23
C PRO A 146 3.77 -6.45 9.00
N ALA A 147 4.51 -7.37 9.63
CA ALA A 147 3.92 -8.51 10.35
C ALA A 147 2.91 -8.08 11.42
N ALA A 148 3.19 -6.96 12.11
CA ALA A 148 2.32 -6.38 13.13
C ALA A 148 0.89 -6.09 12.62
N ALA A 149 0.75 -5.66 11.35
CA ALA A 149 -0.56 -5.37 10.77
C ALA A 149 -1.46 -6.60 10.63
N ARG A 150 -0.87 -7.80 10.69
CA ARG A 150 -1.55 -9.09 10.52
C ARG A 150 -1.71 -9.84 11.83
N THR A 151 -0.76 -9.70 12.75
CA THR A 151 -0.85 -10.33 14.08
C THR A 151 -1.82 -9.61 14.99
N ASP A 152 -1.83 -8.27 14.96
CA ASP A 152 -2.76 -7.43 15.70
C ASP A 152 -3.09 -6.17 14.88
N PRO A 153 -4.03 -6.26 13.92
CA PRO A 153 -4.37 -5.15 13.04
C PRO A 153 -4.86 -3.91 13.82
N ARG A 154 -5.55 -4.11 14.95
CA ARG A 154 -6.09 -3.03 15.77
C ARG A 154 -4.97 -2.29 16.47
N ASP A 155 -4.04 -3.01 17.10
CA ASP A 155 -2.87 -2.39 17.71
C ASP A 155 -2.02 -1.68 16.65
N PHE A 156 -1.74 -2.32 15.51
CA PHE A 156 -0.97 -1.70 14.44
C PHE A 156 -1.58 -0.37 13.96
N ILE A 157 -2.90 -0.33 13.72
CA ILE A 157 -3.61 0.90 13.33
C ILE A 157 -3.48 1.97 14.42
N ARG A 158 -3.58 1.58 15.69
CA ARG A 158 -3.50 2.51 16.82
C ARG A 158 -2.08 3.04 17.04
N THR A 159 -1.07 2.18 17.02
CA THR A 159 0.28 2.44 17.55
C THR A 159 1.32 2.72 16.48
N LYS A 160 1.10 2.31 15.23
CA LYS A 160 2.09 2.42 14.14
C LYS A 160 1.59 3.19 12.93
N LEU A 161 0.29 3.14 12.64
CA LEU A 161 -0.28 3.81 11.48
C LEU A 161 -0.49 5.31 11.78
N VAL A 162 0.12 6.18 10.97
CA VAL A 162 -0.04 7.65 11.03
C VAL A 162 -1.01 8.16 9.98
N MET A 163 -1.23 7.38 8.93
CA MET A 163 -2.19 7.69 7.87
C MET A 163 -2.71 6.40 7.26
N ALA A 164 -4.03 6.32 7.15
CA ALA A 164 -4.72 5.29 6.42
C ALA A 164 -5.81 5.96 5.59
N ALA A 165 -6.05 5.45 4.39
CA ALA A 165 -7.22 5.82 3.60
C ALA A 165 -7.74 4.61 2.83
N THR A 166 -8.99 4.70 2.39
CA THR A 166 -9.54 3.79 1.40
C THR A 166 -9.57 4.48 0.04
N LEU A 167 -9.30 3.78 -1.06
CA LEU A 167 -9.32 4.35 -2.42
C LEU A 167 -10.71 4.89 -2.77
N GLU A 168 -11.74 4.30 -2.16
CA GLU A 168 -13.14 4.66 -2.28
C GLU A 168 -13.45 6.05 -1.71
N LYS A 169 -12.72 6.51 -0.69
CA LYS A 169 -12.96 7.79 0.00
C LYS A 169 -11.80 8.78 -0.07
N MET A 170 -10.56 8.30 0.07
CA MET A 170 -9.31 9.07 0.10
C MET A 170 -9.25 10.18 1.15
N ALA A 171 -10.17 10.16 2.12
CA ALA A 171 -10.34 11.25 3.05
C ALA A 171 -9.19 11.31 4.07
N GLY A 172 -8.70 10.14 4.51
CA GLY A 172 -7.53 10.06 5.39
C GLY A 172 -6.25 10.57 4.72
N LEU A 173 -6.07 10.30 3.42
CA LEU A 173 -4.97 10.83 2.62
C LEU A 173 -5.08 12.36 2.48
N ASN A 174 -6.25 12.86 2.12
CA ASN A 174 -6.50 14.29 1.95
C ASN A 174 -6.23 15.07 3.25
N ARG A 175 -6.72 14.55 4.38
CA ARG A 175 -6.48 15.11 5.71
C ARG A 175 -4.98 15.13 6.02
N PHE A 176 -4.31 13.99 5.91
CA PHE A 176 -2.88 13.88 6.19
C PHE A 176 -2.04 14.87 5.36
N MET A 177 -2.32 14.99 4.07
CA MET A 177 -1.62 15.90 3.17
C MET A 177 -1.90 17.37 3.49
N THR A 178 -3.13 17.70 3.85
CA THR A 178 -3.51 19.07 4.22
C THR A 178 -2.87 19.49 5.55
N GLU A 179 -2.98 18.67 6.58
CA GLU A 179 -2.49 18.98 7.93
C GLU A 179 -0.96 19.03 8.01
N ASN A 180 -0.28 18.13 7.30
CA ASN A 180 1.17 17.96 7.47
C ASN A 180 1.99 18.67 6.40
N PHE A 181 1.42 18.91 5.21
CA PHE A 181 2.14 19.47 4.08
C PHE A 181 1.43 20.66 3.41
N SER A 182 0.23 21.04 3.89
CA SER A 182 -0.60 22.08 3.27
C SER A 182 -0.93 21.80 1.80
N ILE A 183 -0.98 20.51 1.42
CA ILE A 183 -1.30 20.07 0.07
C ILE A 183 -2.76 19.64 0.00
N LYS A 184 -3.54 20.33 -0.83
CA LYS A 184 -4.88 19.86 -1.22
C LYS A 184 -4.76 18.84 -2.34
N THR A 185 -5.24 17.65 -2.08
CA THR A 185 -5.22 16.54 -3.03
C THR A 185 -6.55 16.45 -3.77
N GLN A 186 -6.49 16.44 -5.10
CA GLN A 186 -7.56 15.91 -5.93
C GLN A 186 -7.03 14.59 -6.47
N VAL A 187 -7.45 13.47 -5.90
CA VAL A 187 -7.14 12.17 -6.51
C VAL A 187 -8.26 11.91 -7.51
N PRO A 188 -7.98 11.93 -8.82
CA PRO A 188 -9.03 11.60 -9.78
C PRO A 188 -9.46 10.15 -9.55
N ARG A 189 -10.78 9.90 -9.56
CA ARG A 189 -11.34 8.54 -9.58
C ARG A 189 -10.92 7.91 -10.91
N LEU A 190 -9.76 7.28 -10.92
CA LEU A 190 -9.21 6.63 -12.10
C LEU A 190 -9.46 5.12 -12.04
N ASN A 191 -10.12 4.63 -13.08
CA ASN A 191 -10.23 3.24 -13.50
C ASN A 191 -11.31 2.41 -12.80
N GLU A 192 -12.56 2.56 -13.25
CA GLU A 192 -13.36 1.38 -13.53
C GLU A 192 -12.75 0.70 -14.75
N SER A 193 -12.08 -0.43 -14.54
CA SER A 193 -11.71 -1.31 -15.64
C SER A 193 -12.97 -2.02 -16.13
N ASP A 194 -13.26 -1.95 -17.42
CA ASP A 194 -14.32 -2.73 -18.05
C ASP A 194 -14.19 -4.21 -17.66
N ARG A 195 -15.26 -4.76 -17.08
CA ARG A 195 -15.31 -6.14 -16.63
C ARG A 195 -16.07 -6.95 -17.68
N GLY A 196 -15.34 -7.74 -18.46
CA GLY A 196 -15.92 -8.63 -19.46
C GLY A 196 -16.51 -9.92 -18.89
N GLU A 197 -16.37 -10.18 -17.60
CA GLU A 197 -16.76 -11.45 -16.96
C GLU A 197 -17.60 -11.25 -15.70
N THR A 198 -18.54 -12.18 -15.49
CA THR A 198 -19.40 -12.24 -14.31
C THR A 198 -18.79 -13.10 -13.20
N VAL A 199 -18.77 -12.56 -11.98
CA VAL A 199 -18.32 -13.28 -10.78
C VAL A 199 -19.48 -14.06 -10.18
N ASP A 200 -19.28 -15.36 -9.93
CA ASP A 200 -20.24 -16.18 -9.20
C ASP A 200 -20.27 -15.74 -7.71
N PRO A 201 -21.45 -15.37 -7.16
CA PRO A 201 -21.58 -14.97 -5.77
C PRO A 201 -21.07 -16.01 -4.76
N GLN A 202 -21.19 -17.32 -5.05
CA GLN A 202 -20.70 -18.38 -4.18
C GLN A 202 -19.18 -18.47 -4.21
N VAL A 203 -18.55 -18.26 -5.37
CA VAL A 203 -17.09 -18.18 -5.50
C VAL A 203 -16.57 -16.98 -4.70
N LEU A 204 -17.19 -15.81 -4.86
CA LEU A 204 -16.82 -14.61 -4.11
C LEU A 204 -16.98 -14.80 -2.60
N LYS A 205 -18.07 -15.45 -2.15
CA LYS A 205 -18.29 -15.76 -0.74
C LYS A 205 -17.18 -16.66 -0.18
N ARG A 206 -16.80 -17.73 -0.89
CA ARG A 206 -15.67 -18.60 -0.51
C ARG A 206 -14.37 -17.82 -0.45
N TRP A 207 -14.13 -16.94 -1.43
CA TRP A 207 -12.96 -16.08 -1.46
C TRP A 207 -12.89 -15.16 -0.23
N ILE A 208 -13.99 -14.47 0.10
CA ILE A 208 -14.07 -13.58 1.26
C ILE A 208 -13.76 -14.34 2.54
N SER A 209 -14.33 -15.53 2.73
CA SER A 209 -14.08 -16.38 3.90
C SER A 209 -12.61 -16.78 4.01
N ARG A 210 -11.95 -17.10 2.89
CA ARG A 210 -10.52 -17.44 2.88
C ARG A 210 -9.58 -16.25 3.17
N ASN A 211 -10.09 -15.02 3.03
CA ASN A 211 -9.32 -13.78 3.17
C ASN A 211 -9.87 -12.91 4.33
N GLU A 212 -10.49 -13.53 5.33
CA GLU A 212 -11.20 -12.82 6.41
C GLU A 212 -10.32 -11.80 7.15
N GLY A 213 -9.05 -12.12 7.43
CA GLY A 213 -8.15 -11.21 8.15
C GLY A 213 -7.82 -9.94 7.37
N GLU A 214 -7.70 -10.02 6.04
CA GLU A 214 -7.47 -8.83 5.20
C GLU A 214 -8.75 -8.02 5.00
N MET A 215 -9.91 -8.70 4.98
CA MET A 215 -11.22 -8.05 4.99
C MET A 215 -11.47 -7.31 6.30
N GLU A 216 -11.08 -7.89 7.44
CA GLU A 216 -11.13 -7.24 8.75
C GLU A 216 -10.21 -6.03 8.77
N PHE A 217 -8.94 -6.18 8.38
CA PHE A 217 -7.99 -5.07 8.36
C PHE A 217 -8.48 -3.90 7.50
N TYR A 218 -9.03 -4.18 6.30
CA TYR A 218 -9.67 -3.17 5.46
C TYR A 218 -10.84 -2.48 6.18
N THR A 219 -11.69 -3.24 6.85
CA THR A 219 -12.84 -2.71 7.60
C THR A 219 -12.39 -1.78 8.72
N LEU A 220 -11.36 -2.16 9.48
CA LEU A 220 -10.79 -1.35 10.55
C LEU A 220 -10.21 -0.03 10.02
N VAL A 221 -9.50 -0.08 8.90
CA VAL A 221 -8.98 1.14 8.24
C VAL A 221 -10.12 2.05 7.81
N ARG A 222 -11.20 1.49 7.23
CA ARG A 222 -12.37 2.25 6.80
C ARG A 222 -13.10 2.90 7.98
N GLU A 223 -13.23 2.20 9.10
CA GLU A 223 -13.82 2.74 10.34
C GLU A 223 -12.97 3.85 10.94
N GLU A 224 -11.64 3.66 10.95
CA GLU A 224 -10.69 4.66 11.42
C GLU A 224 -10.74 5.92 10.55
N GLU A 225 -10.80 5.76 9.23
CA GLU A 225 -10.97 6.86 8.28
C GLU A 225 -12.27 7.63 8.57
N ALA A 226 -13.39 6.92 8.77
CA ALA A 226 -14.70 7.52 9.04
C ALA A 226 -14.74 8.33 10.34
N ARG A 227 -14.07 7.85 11.40
CA ARG A 227 -13.99 8.54 12.71
C ARG A 227 -13.37 9.93 12.65
N HIS A 228 -12.64 10.25 11.59
CA HIS A 228 -11.90 11.50 11.45
C HIS A 228 -12.39 12.33 10.25
N THR A 229 -13.59 12.04 9.76
CA THR A 229 -14.26 12.75 8.65
C THR A 229 -15.68 13.17 8.99
N GLY A 230 -16.16 12.83 10.20
CA GLY A 230 -17.45 13.25 10.76
C GLY A 230 -17.32 14.46 11.66
#